data_AF-S5ZF97-F1
#
_entry.id   AF-S5ZF97-F1
#
_cell.length_a   1.000
_cell.length_b   1.000
_cell.length_c   1.000
_cell.angle_alpha   90.00
_cell.angle_beta   90.00
_cell.angle_gamma   90.00
#
_symmetry.space_group_name_H-M   'P 1'
#
loop_
_entity.id
_entity.type
_entity.pdbx_description
1 polymer ?
#
loop_
_entity_poly.entity_id
_entity_poly.type
_entity_poly.pdbx_seq_one_letter_code
_entity_poly.pdbx_strand_id
1 'polypeptide(L)'
;MLAKNPIEIPSGKKLSREELVQAVRLSIIAELDAINLYLQLSSATDDPLAKKVFEDIAREEKTHVGEFLTLLEKLDPEQVKELEKGKKEVKELEE
;
A
#
# COMPACT_ATOMS: atom_id res chain seq x y z
N MET A 1 -6.00 1.00 -13.74
CA MET A 1 -6.75 1.38 -12.52
C MET A 1 -7.05 0.13 -11.73
N LEU A 2 -6.81 0.13 -10.41
CA LEU A 2 -7.03 -1.04 -9.55
C LEU A 2 -8.52 -1.24 -9.23
N ALA A 3 -9.28 -0.16 -9.13
CA ALA A 3 -10.73 -0.22 -8.94
C ALA A 3 -11.47 -0.57 -10.25
N LYS A 4 -12.53 -1.36 -10.14
CA LYS A 4 -13.49 -1.64 -11.21
C LYS A 4 -14.72 -0.76 -11.08
N ASN A 5 -15.47 -0.59 -12.16
CA ASN A 5 -16.76 0.09 -12.12
C ASN A 5 -17.71 -0.69 -11.18
N PRO A 6 -18.39 -0.05 -10.20
CA PRO A 6 -19.29 -0.74 -9.29
C PRO A 6 -20.38 -1.60 -9.95
N ILE A 7 -20.83 -1.22 -11.15
CA ILE A 7 -21.83 -1.99 -11.93
C ILE A 7 -21.28 -3.36 -12.37
N GLU A 8 -19.96 -3.48 -12.53
CA GLU A 8 -19.28 -4.71 -12.93
C GLU A 8 -18.92 -5.61 -11.74
N ILE A 9 -19.11 -5.14 -10.50
CA ILE A 9 -18.80 -5.91 -9.29
C ILE A 9 -19.99 -6.83 -8.98
N PRO A 10 -19.81 -8.17 -9.00
CA PRO A 10 -20.88 -9.09 -8.67
C PRO A 10 -21.40 -8.84 -7.24
N SER A 11 -22.69 -8.54 -7.11
CA SER A 11 -23.31 -8.32 -5.80
C SER A 11 -23.59 -9.65 -5.09
N GLY A 12 -23.39 -9.69 -3.77
CA GLY A 12 -23.85 -10.78 -2.89
C GLY A 12 -22.79 -11.83 -2.50
N LYS A 13 -21.62 -11.85 -3.13
CA LYS A 13 -20.48 -12.67 -2.68
C LYS A 13 -19.60 -11.87 -1.72
N LYS A 14 -19.30 -12.44 -0.55
CA LYS A 14 -18.23 -11.95 0.35
C LYS A 14 -16.91 -12.62 -0.01
N LEU A 15 -15.80 -11.93 0.25
CA LEU A 15 -14.46 -12.49 0.06
C LEU A 15 -14.26 -13.71 0.97
N SER A 16 -13.64 -14.76 0.44
CA SER A 16 -13.02 -15.80 1.25
C SER A 16 -11.87 -15.22 2.08
N ARG A 17 -11.35 -15.99 3.05
CA ARG A 17 -10.17 -15.57 3.81
C ARG A 17 -8.96 -15.30 2.91
N GLU A 18 -8.74 -16.15 1.90
CA GLU A 18 -7.65 -16.02 0.94
C GLU A 18 -7.83 -14.80 0.03
N GLU A 19 -9.05 -14.60 -0.47
CA GLU A 19 -9.40 -13.44 -1.29
C GLU A 19 -9.25 -12.13 -0.49
N LEU A 20 -9.55 -12.14 0.82
CA LEU A 20 -9.34 -11.00 1.71
C LEU A 20 -7.86 -10.67 1.88
N VAL A 21 -6.99 -11.67 2.09
CA VAL A 21 -5.53 -11.46 2.17
C VAL A 21 -5.00 -10.85 0.86
N GLN A 22 -5.46 -11.35 -0.29
CA GLN A 22 -5.10 -10.77 -1.59
C GLN A 22 -5.58 -9.32 -1.73
N ALA A 23 -6.81 -9.02 -1.28
CA ALA A 23 -7.34 -7.66 -1.30
C ALA A 23 -6.53 -6.70 -0.42
N VAL A 24 -6.05 -7.15 0.75
CA VAL A 24 -5.16 -6.34 1.60
C VAL A 24 -3.82 -6.08 0.90
N ARG A 25 -3.21 -7.08 0.25
CA ARG A 25 -1.98 -6.87 -0.55
C ARG A 25 -2.20 -5.88 -1.70
N LEU A 26 -3.33 -5.97 -2.40
CA LEU A 26 -3.71 -5.00 -3.44
C LEU A 26 -3.89 -3.59 -2.89
N SER A 27 -4.39 -3.47 -1.65
CA SER A 27 -4.53 -2.16 -0.99
C SER A 27 -3.16 -1.56 -0.67
N ILE A 28 -2.20 -2.36 -0.17
CA ILE A 28 -0.80 -1.91 0.02
C ILE A 28 -0.19 -1.43 -1.31
N ILE A 29 -0.41 -2.16 -2.41
CA ILE A 29 0.06 -1.75 -3.74
C ILE A 29 -0.55 -0.40 -4.16
N ALA A 30 -1.84 -0.19 -3.90
CA ALA A 30 -2.51 1.06 -4.22
C ALA A 30 -1.90 2.25 -3.47
N GLU A 31 -1.63 2.10 -2.17
CA GLU A 31 -1.01 3.16 -1.38
C GLU A 31 0.42 3.46 -1.83
N LEU A 32 1.22 2.44 -2.15
CA LEU A 32 2.58 2.62 -2.67
C LEU A 32 2.60 3.34 -4.04
N ASP A 33 1.64 3.03 -4.92
CA ASP A 33 1.47 3.73 -6.20
C ASP A 33 1.07 5.19 -5.99
N ALA A 34 0.12 5.45 -5.06
CA ALA A 34 -0.31 6.79 -4.70
C ALA A 34 0.83 7.65 -4.13
N ILE A 35 1.66 7.09 -3.24
CA ILE A 35 2.86 7.76 -2.70
C ILE A 35 3.76 8.22 -3.84
N ASN A 36 4.09 7.33 -4.78
CA ASN A 36 4.97 7.65 -5.90
C ASN A 36 4.34 8.70 -6.82
N LEU A 37 3.06 8.56 -7.15
CA LEU A 37 2.33 9.52 -7.97
C LEU A 37 2.35 10.93 -7.37
N TYR A 38 1.98 11.07 -6.10
CA TYR A 38 1.91 12.38 -5.46
C TYR A 38 3.28 13.02 -5.30
N LEU A 39 4.32 12.26 -4.97
CA LEU A 39 5.69 12.79 -4.91
C LEU A 39 6.20 13.21 -6.30
N GLN A 40 5.86 12.46 -7.36
CA GLN A 40 6.17 12.86 -8.74
C GLN A 40 5.47 14.17 -9.12
N LEU A 41 4.17 14.29 -8.83
CA LEU A 41 3.39 15.51 -9.12
C LEU A 41 3.88 16.72 -8.31
N SER A 42 4.21 16.51 -7.03
CA SER A 42 4.85 17.53 -6.18
C SER A 42 6.14 18.05 -6.80
N SER A 43 6.97 17.16 -7.35
CA SER A 43 8.23 17.55 -8.01
C SER A 43 8.04 18.25 -9.36
N ALA A 44 6.88 18.07 -10.00
CA ALA A 44 6.58 18.55 -11.35
C ALA A 44 5.79 19.87 -11.39
N THR A 45 5.43 20.45 -10.25
CA THR A 45 4.68 21.71 -10.15
C THR A 45 5.48 22.80 -9.45
N ASP A 46 5.34 24.05 -9.91
CA ASP A 46 5.89 25.25 -9.28
C ASP A 46 4.89 25.91 -8.30
N ASP A 47 3.64 25.44 -8.23
CA ASP A 47 2.64 25.99 -7.30
C ASP A 47 2.93 25.54 -5.85
N PRO A 48 3.22 26.49 -4.92
CA PRO A 48 3.61 26.14 -3.56
C PRO A 48 2.51 25.46 -2.74
N LEU A 49 1.24 25.77 -2.99
CA LEU A 49 0.12 25.17 -2.29
C LEU A 49 -0.08 23.73 -2.76
N ALA A 50 -0.09 23.50 -4.08
CA ALA A 50 -0.23 22.17 -4.65
C ALA A 50 0.89 21.24 -4.18
N LYS A 51 2.14 21.72 -4.17
CA LYS A 51 3.30 20.97 -3.66
C LYS A 51 3.08 20.50 -2.22
N LYS A 52 2.68 21.42 -1.33
CA LYS A 52 2.43 21.12 0.08
C LYS A 52 1.32 20.08 0.26
N VAL A 53 0.24 20.20 -0.51
CA VAL A 53 -0.88 19.24 -0.46
C VAL A 53 -0.44 17.86 -0.93
N PHE A 54 0.28 17.75 -2.06
CA PHE A 54 0.77 16.46 -2.54
C PHE A 54 1.73 15.79 -1.55
N GLU A 55 2.66 16.54 -0.96
CA GLU A 55 3.59 16.01 0.04
C GLU A 55 2.88 15.55 1.32
N ASP A 56 1.85 16.28 1.76
CA ASP A 56 1.08 15.93 2.94
C ASP A 56 0.25 14.66 2.71
N ILE A 57 -0.46 14.57 1.57
CA ILE A 57 -1.21 13.36 1.20
C ILE A 57 -0.25 12.18 1.06
N ALA A 58 0.89 12.34 0.36
CA ALA A 58 1.88 11.27 0.24
C ALA A 58 2.43 10.78 1.59
N ARG A 59 2.45 11.64 2.61
CA ARG A 59 2.82 11.27 3.98
C ARG A 59 1.70 10.46 4.65
N GLU A 60 0.44 10.83 4.44
CA GLU A 60 -0.73 10.09 4.95
C GLU A 60 -0.83 8.69 4.32
N GLU A 61 -0.59 8.56 3.02
CA GLU A 61 -0.63 7.23 2.37
C GLU A 61 0.46 6.29 2.92
N LYS A 62 1.61 6.81 3.38
CA LYS A 62 2.61 5.99 4.10
C LYS A 62 2.07 5.46 5.42
N THR A 63 1.21 6.20 6.11
CA THR A 63 0.49 5.70 7.28
C THR A 63 -0.48 4.59 6.89
N HIS A 64 -1.24 4.76 5.80
CA HIS A 64 -2.15 3.72 5.30
C HIS A 64 -1.42 2.43 4.89
N VAL A 65 -0.22 2.52 4.30
CA VAL A 65 0.66 1.35 4.08
C VAL A 65 0.89 0.60 5.40
N GLY A 66 1.19 1.32 6.49
CA GLY A 66 1.39 0.72 7.81
C GLY A 66 0.14 0.06 8.38
N GLU A 67 -1.03 0.68 8.20
CA GLU A 67 -2.31 0.12 8.62
C GLU A 67 -2.63 -1.20 7.91
N PHE A 68 -2.51 -1.23 6.57
CA PHE A 68 -2.76 -2.44 5.79
C PHE A 68 -1.70 -3.52 6.01
N LEU A 69 -0.42 -3.15 6.18
CA LEU A 69 0.63 -4.10 6.51
C LEU A 69 0.36 -4.77 7.87
N THR A 70 -0.04 -3.99 8.87
CA THR A 70 -0.41 -4.53 10.20
C THR A 70 -1.60 -5.49 10.09
N LEU A 71 -2.59 -5.19 9.26
CA LEU A 71 -3.70 -6.10 9.00
C LEU A 71 -3.24 -7.37 8.27
N LEU A 72 -2.34 -7.25 7.29
CA LEU A 72 -1.78 -8.38 6.55
C LEU A 72 -1.06 -9.35 7.50
N GLU A 73 -0.20 -8.84 8.37
CA GLU A 73 0.54 -9.65 9.36
C GLU A 73 -0.40 -10.44 10.29
N LYS A 74 -1.56 -9.87 10.64
CA LYS A 74 -2.57 -10.57 11.45
C LYS A 74 -3.29 -11.68 10.67
N LEU A 75 -3.45 -11.52 9.36
CA LEU A 75 -4.18 -12.47 8.52
C LEU A 75 -3.29 -13.58 7.95
N ASP A 76 -1.99 -13.29 7.77
CA ASP A 76 -1.00 -14.13 7.11
C ASP A 76 0.29 -14.29 7.96
N PRO A 77 0.37 -15.33 8.82
CA PRO A 77 1.54 -15.59 9.66
C PRO A 77 2.81 -15.97 8.89
N GLU A 78 2.69 -16.48 7.66
CA GLU A 78 3.86 -16.77 6.81
C GLU A 78 4.53 -15.47 6.37
N GLN A 79 3.73 -14.46 6.00
CA GLN A 79 4.23 -13.13 5.66
C GLN A 79 5.11 -12.54 6.76
N VAL A 80 4.74 -12.72 8.04
CA VAL A 80 5.54 -12.26 9.19
C VAL A 80 6.94 -12.91 9.20
N LYS A 81 7.02 -14.23 8.97
CA LYS A 81 8.29 -14.95 8.95
C LYS A 81 9.20 -14.45 7.84
N GLU A 82 8.64 -14.26 6.65
CA GLU A 82 9.40 -13.78 5.49
C GLU A 82 9.81 -12.31 5.63
N LEU A 83 9.00 -11.45 6.28
CA LEU A 83 9.40 -10.08 6.61
C LEU A 83 10.61 -10.06 7.56
N GLU A 84 10.62 -10.90 8.59
CA GLU A 84 11.75 -11.00 9.52
C GLU A 84 13.01 -11.58 8.84
N LYS A 85 12.84 -12.54 7.92
CA LYS A 85 13.94 -13.07 7.10
C LYS A 85 14.53 -12.00 6.19
N GLY A 86 13.67 -11.27 5.46
CA GLY A 86 14.10 -10.19 4.57
C GLY A 86 14.86 -9.08 5.30
N LYS A 87 14.45 -8.71 6.52
CA LYS A 87 15.20 -7.76 7.36
C LYS A 87 16.62 -8.25 7.67
N LYS A 88 16.81 -9.55 7.94
CA LYS A 88 18.13 -10.14 8.20
C LYS A 88 18.99 -10.16 6.94
N GLU A 89 18.42 -10.55 5.80
CA GLU A 89 19.12 -10.58 4.52
C GLU A 89 19.65 -9.19 4.13
N VAL A 90 18.86 -8.12 4.32
CA VAL A 90 19.34 -6.75 4.08
C VAL A 90 20.49 -6.38 5.00
N LYS A 91 20.40 -6.72 6.29
CA LYS A 91 21.47 -6.45 7.26
C LYS A 91 22.78 -7.15 6.90
N GLU A 92 22.71 -8.39 6.42
CA GLU A 92 23.88 -9.15 5.95
C GLU A 92 24.54 -8.51 4.72
N LEU A 93 23.80 -7.76 3.89
CA LEU A 93 24.33 -7.04 2.72
C LEU A 93 24.94 -5.68 3.06
N GLU A 94 24.66 -5.14 4.26
CA GLU A 94 25.24 -3.88 4.75
C GLU A 94 26.62 -4.05 5.39
N GLU A 95 27.02 -5.30 5.72
CA GLU A 95 28.30 -5.69 6.33
C GLU A 95 29.38 -6.03 5.28
#